data_AF-A0A1G9PRJ8-F1
#
_entry.id   AF-A0A1G9PRJ8-F1
#
_cell.length_a   1.000
_cell.length_b   1.000
_cell.length_c   1.000
_cell.angle_alpha   90.00
_cell.angle_beta   90.00
_cell.angle_gamma   90.00
#
_symmetry.space_group_name_H-M   'P 1'
#
loop_
_entity.id
_entity.type
_entity.pdbx_description
1 polymer ?
#
loop_
_entity_poly.entity_id
_entity_poly.type
_entity_poly.pdbx_seq_one_letter_code
_entity_poly.pdbx_strand_id
1 'polypeptide(L)'
;MRRVLVGTAAAVMVLSGGVASAADAQPPGDDEGWVPVPEEFYEPVDVEACGSVVTVAGGDVREAEVRQQVLDDGSTFLEFRGSRTVDLTRQSDGATIDELDVWGRSWDLVSSDGSEVVAELDGPLVLWAGNDVERAAADEAGLPHLMYVQEGTILLRLTVDPATGESTAVDGLRLEADVVDLCGVLDEAAGD
;
A
#
# COMPACT_ATOMS: atom_id res chain seq x y z
N MET A 1 -26.66 29.65 -8.34
CA MET A 1 -25.67 28.96 -7.48
C MET A 1 -25.02 27.88 -8.30
N ARG A 2 -23.69 27.91 -8.44
CA ARG A 2 -22.92 26.96 -9.25
C ARG A 2 -22.66 25.74 -8.37
N ARG A 3 -23.34 24.61 -8.63
CA ARG A 3 -23.05 23.35 -7.93
C ARG A 3 -21.69 22.86 -8.43
N VAL A 4 -20.69 22.90 -7.57
CA VAL A 4 -19.40 22.26 -7.82
C VAL A 4 -19.57 20.82 -7.34
N LEU A 5 -19.64 19.88 -8.29
CA LEU A 5 -19.40 18.48 -8.01
C LEU A 5 -17.88 18.35 -7.86
N VAL A 6 -17.41 18.16 -6.64
CA VAL A 6 -16.03 17.74 -6.40
C VAL A 6 -16.01 16.23 -6.61
N GLY A 7 -15.42 15.81 -7.73
CA GLY A 7 -15.14 14.41 -8.02
C GLY A 7 -13.64 14.19 -7.91
N THR A 8 -13.25 13.35 -6.95
CA THR A 8 -11.90 12.89 -6.59
C THR A 8 -12.16 11.49 -5.99
N ALA A 9 -11.67 10.37 -6.53
CA ALA A 9 -10.26 10.01 -6.74
C ALA A 9 -9.44 10.15 -5.44
N ALA A 10 -8.91 9.04 -4.90
CA ALA A 10 -8.09 8.85 -3.69
C ALA A 10 -8.79 8.97 -2.31
N ALA A 11 -8.49 8.17 -1.26
CA ALA A 11 -7.92 6.81 -1.09
C ALA A 11 -6.50 6.40 -1.58
N VAL A 12 -5.85 5.49 -0.84
CA VAL A 12 -4.49 4.95 -1.07
C VAL A 12 -4.46 3.45 -0.71
N MET A 13 -4.24 2.57 -1.69
CA MET A 13 -3.49 1.33 -1.42
C MET A 13 -2.01 1.67 -1.48
N VAL A 14 -1.22 1.01 -0.63
CA VAL A 14 0.24 1.15 -0.53
C VAL A 14 0.87 1.37 -1.90
N LEU A 15 1.29 2.61 -2.16
CA LEU A 15 1.97 3.09 -3.36
C LEU A 15 1.35 2.63 -4.70
N SER A 16 0.37 3.44 -5.15
CA SER A 16 -0.36 3.39 -6.43
C SER A 16 -1.40 2.26 -6.57
N GLY A 17 -2.67 2.62 -6.84
CA GLY A 17 -3.67 1.68 -7.40
C GLY A 17 -5.05 1.70 -6.76
N GLY A 18 -5.18 1.84 -5.44
CA GLY A 18 -6.46 1.74 -4.68
C GLY A 18 -7.46 2.88 -4.87
N VAL A 19 -7.43 3.49 -6.06
CA VAL A 19 -7.62 4.90 -6.45
C VAL A 19 -8.96 5.57 -6.06
N ALA A 20 -9.95 4.85 -5.51
CA ALA A 20 -11.34 5.23 -5.83
C ALA A 20 -12.50 4.87 -4.88
N SER A 21 -12.39 3.87 -3.98
CA SER A 21 -13.61 3.16 -3.55
C SER A 21 -14.13 3.39 -2.12
N ALA A 22 -13.37 4.02 -1.23
CA ALA A 22 -13.82 4.21 0.17
C ALA A 22 -14.91 5.29 0.35
N ALA A 23 -15.20 6.10 -0.69
CA ALA A 23 -16.10 7.26 -0.59
C ALA A 23 -17.58 6.93 -0.34
N ASP A 24 -18.00 5.66 -0.51
CA ASP A 24 -19.35 5.17 -0.20
C ASP A 24 -19.42 4.37 1.13
N ALA A 25 -18.43 4.56 2.03
CA ALA A 25 -18.42 3.92 3.35
C ALA A 25 -19.77 4.11 4.09
N GLN A 26 -20.45 2.98 4.30
CA GLN A 26 -21.80 2.90 4.83
C GLN A 26 -21.88 3.52 6.24
N PRO A 27 -23.02 4.12 6.67
CA PRO A 27 -23.17 4.59 8.05
C PRO A 27 -22.81 3.47 9.04
N PRO A 28 -22.09 3.79 10.13
CA PRO A 28 -21.39 2.81 10.94
C PRO A 28 -22.31 1.72 11.46
N GLY A 29 -21.93 0.47 11.21
CA GLY A 29 -22.46 -0.70 11.91
C GLY A 29 -21.97 -0.76 13.36
N ASP A 30 -22.39 -1.81 14.08
CA ASP A 30 -22.12 -1.96 15.52
C ASP A 30 -20.60 -2.13 15.86
N ASP A 31 -19.74 -2.41 14.87
CA ASP A 31 -18.31 -2.75 15.04
C ASP A 31 -17.34 -1.55 14.97
N GLU A 32 -17.56 -0.52 15.79
CA GLU A 32 -16.68 0.68 15.94
C GLU A 32 -16.30 1.42 14.64
N GLY A 33 -17.10 1.26 13.56
CA GLY A 33 -16.85 1.88 12.26
C GLY A 33 -15.88 1.13 11.34
N TRP A 34 -15.50 -0.10 11.69
CA TRP A 34 -14.78 -1.00 10.78
C TRP A 34 -15.72 -1.62 9.74
N VAL A 35 -15.26 -1.73 8.51
CA VAL A 35 -15.93 -2.44 7.41
C VAL A 35 -14.92 -3.27 6.63
N PRO A 36 -15.31 -4.40 6.01
CA PRO A 36 -14.44 -5.11 5.08
C PRO A 36 -13.95 -4.19 3.97
N VAL A 37 -12.70 -4.37 3.53
CA VAL A 37 -12.21 -3.71 2.30
C VAL A 37 -13.03 -4.19 1.08
N PRO A 38 -13.20 -3.36 0.03
CA PRO A 38 -13.92 -3.77 -1.16
C PRO A 38 -13.06 -4.73 -2.01
N GLU A 39 -13.68 -5.50 -2.92
CA GLU A 39 -13.00 -6.61 -3.64
C GLU A 39 -11.82 -6.15 -4.49
N GLU A 40 -11.89 -4.93 -5.05
CA GLU A 40 -10.80 -4.27 -5.78
C GLU A 40 -9.53 -4.04 -4.96
N PHE A 41 -9.58 -4.17 -3.62
CA PHE A 41 -8.39 -4.20 -2.78
C PHE A 41 -7.52 -5.45 -3.00
N TYR A 42 -8.10 -6.52 -3.55
CA TYR A 42 -7.41 -7.78 -3.86
C TYR A 42 -7.17 -8.00 -5.36
N GLU A 43 -7.48 -7.01 -6.21
CA GLU A 43 -7.16 -7.06 -7.64
C GLU A 43 -5.65 -7.06 -7.86
N PRO A 44 -5.11 -7.85 -8.81
CA PRO A 44 -3.67 -7.91 -9.03
C PRO A 44 -3.06 -6.59 -9.50
N VAL A 45 -1.89 -6.25 -8.97
CA VAL A 45 -1.06 -5.11 -9.40
C VAL A 45 0.25 -5.61 -10.02
N ASP A 46 0.71 -4.95 -11.07
CA ASP A 46 1.98 -5.24 -11.74
C ASP A 46 3.05 -4.25 -11.27
N VAL A 47 4.16 -4.77 -10.73
CA VAL A 47 5.28 -3.99 -10.18
C VAL A 47 6.54 -4.21 -11.02
N GLU A 48 7.11 -3.13 -11.56
CA GLU A 48 8.40 -3.15 -12.28
C GLU A 48 9.56 -3.32 -11.27
N ALA A 49 9.97 -4.57 -11.04
CA ALA A 49 10.95 -4.96 -10.02
C ALA A 49 11.72 -6.22 -10.43
N CYS A 50 12.84 -6.51 -9.75
CA CYS A 50 13.61 -7.75 -9.94
C CYS A 50 14.06 -8.00 -11.40
N GLY A 51 14.26 -6.93 -12.18
CA GLY A 51 14.63 -7.01 -13.60
C GLY A 51 13.49 -7.42 -14.55
N SER A 52 12.25 -7.45 -14.08
CA SER A 52 11.06 -7.83 -14.85
C SER A 52 9.81 -7.13 -14.29
N VAL A 53 8.62 -7.67 -14.58
CA VAL A 53 7.38 -7.37 -13.87
C VAL A 53 7.13 -8.48 -12.86
N VAL A 54 6.79 -8.10 -11.63
CA VAL A 54 6.25 -8.99 -10.60
C VAL A 54 4.78 -8.63 -10.41
N THR A 55 3.89 -9.58 -10.70
CA THR A 55 2.46 -9.44 -10.40
C THR A 55 2.25 -9.80 -8.94
N VAL A 56 1.65 -8.90 -8.16
CA VAL A 56 1.22 -9.12 -6.78
C VAL A 56 -0.31 -9.25 -6.77
N ALA A 57 -0.84 -10.39 -6.35
CA ALA A 57 -2.27 -10.69 -6.30
C ALA A 57 -2.71 -11.02 -4.87
N GLY A 58 -3.99 -10.77 -4.51
CA GLY A 58 -4.53 -11.26 -3.24
C GLY A 58 -4.70 -12.77 -3.25
N GLY A 59 -4.17 -13.46 -2.23
CA GLY A 59 -4.27 -14.91 -2.06
C GLY A 59 -5.64 -15.37 -1.52
N ASP A 60 -5.67 -16.57 -0.93
CA ASP A 60 -6.85 -17.23 -0.35
C ASP A 60 -7.39 -16.51 0.90
N VAL A 61 -6.54 -15.86 1.70
CA VAL A 61 -6.97 -15.13 2.91
C VAL A 61 -7.32 -13.68 2.56
N ARG A 62 -8.59 -13.31 2.77
CA ARG A 62 -9.16 -12.00 2.39
C ARG A 62 -10.05 -11.42 3.49
N GLU A 63 -9.47 -11.21 4.68
CA GLU A 63 -10.16 -10.76 5.89
C GLU A 63 -9.78 -9.32 6.31
N ALA A 64 -9.24 -8.52 5.38
CA ALA A 64 -8.85 -7.15 5.68
C ALA A 64 -10.07 -6.24 5.88
N GLU A 65 -9.96 -5.35 6.86
CA GLU A 65 -10.94 -4.33 7.21
C GLU A 65 -10.30 -2.95 7.20
N VAL A 66 -11.10 -1.95 6.85
CA VAL A 66 -10.73 -0.53 6.88
C VAL A 66 -11.69 0.25 7.80
N ARG A 67 -11.17 1.27 8.47
CA ARG A 67 -11.94 2.32 9.14
C ARG A 67 -11.49 3.67 8.60
N GLN A 68 -12.44 4.57 8.34
CA GLN A 68 -12.17 5.92 7.86
C GLN A 68 -12.76 6.98 8.80
N GLN A 69 -11.98 8.03 9.08
CA GLN A 69 -12.41 9.20 9.82
C GLN A 69 -11.98 10.48 9.09
N VAL A 70 -12.90 11.43 8.89
CA VAL A 70 -12.55 12.80 8.49
C VAL A 70 -12.40 13.64 9.76
N LEU A 71 -11.28 14.35 9.89
CA LEU A 71 -10.94 15.16 11.06
C LEU A 71 -11.47 16.61 10.94
N ASP A 72 -11.43 17.36 12.05
CA ASP A 72 -11.95 18.75 12.12
C ASP A 72 -11.24 19.74 11.17
N ASP A 73 -10.01 19.43 10.74
CA ASP A 73 -9.23 20.21 9.76
C ASP A 73 -9.49 19.79 8.30
N GLY A 74 -10.34 18.79 8.09
CA GLY A 74 -10.68 18.22 6.79
C GLY A 74 -9.71 17.14 6.27
N SER A 75 -8.66 16.80 7.03
CA SER A 75 -7.81 15.64 6.71
C SER A 75 -8.59 14.33 6.87
N THR A 76 -8.12 13.27 6.21
CA THR A 76 -8.71 11.93 6.30
C THR A 76 -7.72 10.96 6.93
N PHE A 77 -8.13 10.32 8.01
CA PHE A 77 -7.42 9.23 8.65
C PHE A 77 -8.04 7.89 8.22
N LEU A 78 -7.22 6.99 7.71
CA LEU A 78 -7.56 5.62 7.32
C LEU A 78 -6.79 4.67 8.22
N GLU A 79 -7.44 3.64 8.76
CA GLU A 79 -6.80 2.56 9.49
C GLU A 79 -7.15 1.23 8.83
N PHE A 80 -6.17 0.32 8.73
CA PHE A 80 -6.32 -1.01 8.16
C PHE A 80 -5.91 -2.09 9.16
N ARG A 81 -6.65 -3.21 9.15
CA ARG A 81 -6.36 -4.40 9.97
C ARG A 81 -6.85 -5.66 9.27
N GLY A 82 -6.65 -6.81 9.91
CA GLY A 82 -7.21 -8.09 9.47
C GLY A 82 -6.21 -8.93 8.69
N SER A 83 -6.48 -10.23 8.62
CA SER A 83 -5.64 -11.22 7.95
C SER A 83 -5.79 -11.11 6.44
N ARG A 84 -4.69 -11.24 5.71
CA ARG A 84 -4.67 -11.28 4.24
C ARG A 84 -3.38 -11.91 3.74
N THR A 85 -3.43 -12.68 2.66
CA THR A 85 -2.26 -13.24 1.99
C THR A 85 -2.10 -12.63 0.60
N VAL A 86 -0.89 -12.68 0.04
CA VAL A 86 -0.62 -12.28 -1.34
C VAL A 86 0.29 -13.27 -2.05
N ASP A 87 0.04 -13.45 -3.33
CA ASP A 87 0.88 -14.22 -4.24
C ASP A 87 1.73 -13.26 -5.07
N LEU A 88 3.01 -13.56 -5.21
CA LEU A 88 3.94 -12.80 -6.06
C LEU A 88 4.43 -13.70 -7.18
N THR A 89 4.20 -13.30 -8.44
CA THR A 89 4.66 -14.05 -9.62
C THR A 89 5.55 -13.18 -10.50
N ARG A 90 6.80 -13.58 -10.72
CA ARG A 90 7.71 -12.90 -11.65
C ARG A 90 7.47 -13.35 -13.08
N GLN A 91 7.17 -12.41 -13.98
CA GLN A 91 6.75 -12.72 -15.36
C GLN A 91 7.86 -13.28 -16.27
N SER A 92 9.15 -13.02 -15.97
CA SER A 92 10.28 -13.46 -16.80
C SER A 92 10.51 -14.97 -16.82
N ASP A 93 10.23 -15.64 -15.71
CA ASP A 93 10.57 -17.05 -15.45
C ASP A 93 9.45 -17.83 -14.76
N GLY A 94 8.42 -17.14 -14.24
CA GLY A 94 7.31 -17.77 -13.51
C GLY A 94 7.67 -18.17 -12.09
N ALA A 95 8.72 -17.58 -11.51
CA ALA A 95 9.05 -17.77 -10.10
C ALA A 95 7.93 -17.21 -9.21
N THR A 96 7.51 -17.97 -8.20
CA THR A 96 6.36 -17.64 -7.35
C THR A 96 6.68 -17.67 -5.86
N ILE A 97 6.15 -16.70 -5.12
CA ILE A 97 5.90 -16.80 -3.69
C ILE A 97 4.38 -16.94 -3.53
N ASP A 98 3.95 -18.02 -2.88
CA ASP A 98 2.56 -18.46 -2.74
C ASP A 98 2.10 -18.18 -1.30
N GLU A 99 0.93 -17.57 -1.12
CA GLU A 99 0.30 -17.32 0.18
C GLU A 99 1.19 -16.57 1.21
N LEU A 100 1.84 -15.48 0.81
CA LEU A 100 2.65 -14.65 1.72
C LEU A 100 1.77 -13.86 2.69
N ASP A 101 1.92 -14.11 3.99
CA ASP A 101 1.19 -13.40 5.05
C ASP A 101 1.48 -11.89 5.03
N VAL A 102 0.43 -11.06 4.95
CA VAL A 102 0.55 -9.60 4.97
C VAL A 102 -0.42 -8.96 5.98
N TRP A 103 -0.47 -9.49 7.20
CA TRP A 103 -1.44 -9.14 8.26
C TRP A 103 -1.10 -7.87 9.04
N GLY A 104 -0.08 -7.15 8.58
CA GLY A 104 0.36 -5.86 9.09
C GLY A 104 -0.78 -4.87 9.26
N ARG A 105 -0.79 -4.21 10.42
CA ARG A 105 -1.64 -3.03 10.64
C ARG A 105 -1.00 -1.84 9.94
N SER A 106 -1.83 -0.95 9.43
CA SER A 106 -1.36 0.31 8.91
C SER A 106 -2.37 1.42 9.16
N TRP A 107 -1.88 2.66 9.12
CA TRP A 107 -2.74 3.83 9.00
C TRP A 107 -2.14 4.84 8.04
N ASP A 108 -3.02 5.57 7.36
CA ASP A 108 -2.68 6.72 6.52
C ASP A 108 -3.39 7.97 7.07
N LEU A 109 -2.67 9.09 7.13
CA LEU A 109 -3.20 10.42 7.33
C LEU A 109 -2.99 11.24 6.05
N VAL A 110 -4.07 11.51 5.34
CA VAL A 110 -4.11 12.25 4.08
C VAL A 110 -4.55 13.70 4.36
N SER A 111 -3.82 14.69 3.84
CA SER A 111 -4.16 16.11 3.99
C SER A 111 -5.52 16.45 3.38
N SER A 112 -6.11 17.57 3.81
CA SER A 112 -7.44 18.01 3.34
C SER A 112 -7.50 18.41 1.86
N ASP A 113 -6.35 18.62 1.22
CA ASP A 113 -6.19 18.85 -0.22
C ASP A 113 -5.64 17.64 -0.98
N GLY A 114 -5.40 16.51 -0.29
CA GLY A 114 -4.90 15.27 -0.85
C GLY A 114 -3.45 15.32 -1.33
N SER A 115 -2.67 16.35 -0.96
CA SER A 115 -1.29 16.55 -1.44
C SER A 115 -0.19 16.01 -0.51
N GLU A 116 -0.48 15.77 0.78
CA GLU A 116 0.44 15.12 1.72
C GLU A 116 -0.18 13.82 2.26
N VAL A 117 0.64 12.78 2.37
CA VAL A 117 0.30 11.51 3.04
C VAL A 117 1.36 11.20 4.08
N VAL A 118 0.95 10.91 5.32
CA VAL A 118 1.79 10.28 6.34
C VAL A 118 1.25 8.88 6.57
N ALA A 119 2.09 7.85 6.43
CA ALA A 119 1.69 6.46 6.60
C ALA A 119 2.58 5.76 7.63
N GLU A 120 1.99 4.98 8.53
CA GLU A 120 2.70 4.08 9.43
C GLU A 120 2.27 2.65 9.14
N LEU A 121 3.25 1.78 8.90
CA LEU A 121 3.06 0.45 8.34
C LEU A 121 3.80 -0.57 9.21
N ASP A 122 3.08 -1.47 9.89
CA ASP A 122 3.65 -2.55 10.71
C ASP A 122 3.79 -3.85 9.89
N GLY A 123 4.90 -4.58 10.03
CA GLY A 123 5.02 -5.94 9.51
C GLY A 123 4.06 -6.94 10.18
N PRO A 124 3.64 -8.03 9.50
CA PRO A 124 4.10 -8.46 8.18
C PRO A 124 3.40 -7.75 7.01
N LEU A 125 4.15 -7.24 6.03
CA LEU A 125 3.61 -6.66 4.78
C LEU A 125 4.61 -6.65 3.62
N VAL A 126 4.10 -6.50 2.39
CA VAL A 126 4.90 -6.22 1.19
C VAL A 126 4.88 -4.71 0.90
N LEU A 127 6.03 -4.14 0.56
CA LEU A 127 6.19 -2.74 0.13
C LEU A 127 7.06 -2.69 -1.13
N TRP A 128 6.73 -1.82 -2.09
CA TRP A 128 7.50 -1.63 -3.31
C TRP A 128 7.64 -0.14 -3.66
N ALA A 129 8.66 0.20 -4.45
CA ALA A 129 8.84 1.51 -5.03
C ALA A 129 8.22 1.57 -6.43
N GLY A 130 6.99 2.10 -6.52
CA GLY A 130 6.19 2.13 -7.73
C GLY A 130 6.72 3.09 -8.80
N ASN A 131 7.35 4.20 -8.39
CA ASN A 131 7.84 5.23 -9.32
C ASN A 131 9.32 5.62 -9.09
N ASP A 132 9.85 6.50 -9.95
CA ASP A 132 11.25 6.92 -9.92
C ASP A 132 11.64 7.73 -8.67
N VAL A 133 10.67 8.43 -8.04
CA VAL A 133 10.88 9.20 -6.81
C VAL A 133 11.05 8.25 -5.62
N GLU A 134 10.18 7.25 -5.52
CA GLU A 134 10.25 6.20 -4.51
C GLU A 134 11.49 5.32 -4.69
N ARG A 135 11.85 4.96 -5.94
CA ARG A 135 13.06 4.17 -6.24
C ARG A 135 14.33 4.91 -5.81
N ALA A 136 14.41 6.22 -6.08
CA ALA A 136 15.53 7.04 -5.62
C ALA A 136 15.62 7.14 -4.09
N ALA A 137 14.48 7.22 -3.39
CA ALA A 137 14.44 7.21 -1.92
C ALA A 137 14.83 5.84 -1.32
N ALA A 138 14.41 4.74 -1.95
CA ALA A 138 14.83 3.39 -1.59
C ALA A 138 16.35 3.20 -1.79
N ASP A 139 16.89 3.66 -2.94
CA ASP A 139 18.33 3.64 -3.24
C ASP A 139 19.15 4.44 -2.21
N GLU A 140 18.69 5.65 -1.82
CA GLU A 140 19.36 6.47 -0.79
C GLU A 140 19.33 5.81 0.60
N ALA A 141 18.24 5.13 0.94
CA ALA A 141 18.10 4.37 2.17
C ALA A 141 18.81 3.00 2.15
N GLY A 142 19.26 2.53 0.98
CA GLY A 142 19.86 1.20 0.80
C GLY A 142 18.85 0.05 0.90
N LEU A 143 17.61 0.27 0.48
CA LEU A 143 16.50 -0.68 0.56
C LEU A 143 16.18 -1.33 -0.81
N PRO A 144 15.65 -2.57 -0.82
CA PRO A 144 15.18 -3.19 -2.06
C PRO A 144 13.96 -2.44 -2.64
N HIS A 145 13.80 -2.47 -3.97
CA HIS A 145 12.65 -1.84 -4.64
C HIS A 145 11.35 -2.67 -4.53
N LEU A 146 11.46 -3.93 -4.14
CA LEU A 146 10.34 -4.81 -3.76
C LEU A 146 10.79 -5.60 -2.53
N MET A 147 10.14 -5.39 -1.40
CA MET A 147 10.59 -5.91 -0.10
C MET A 147 9.43 -6.40 0.77
N TYR A 148 9.75 -7.36 1.63
CA TYR A 148 8.86 -7.84 2.67
C TYR A 148 9.35 -7.37 4.03
N VAL A 149 8.48 -6.68 4.75
CA VAL A 149 8.71 -6.20 6.11
C VAL A 149 8.21 -7.28 7.04
N GLN A 150 9.12 -8.04 7.67
CA GLN A 150 8.73 -9.23 8.44
C GLN A 150 8.22 -8.88 9.85
N GLU A 151 8.89 -7.96 10.52
CA GLU A 151 8.54 -7.47 11.87
C GLU A 151 9.00 -6.01 12.02
N GLY A 152 8.28 -5.23 12.82
CA GLY A 152 8.60 -3.82 13.11
C GLY A 152 7.83 -2.84 12.23
N THR A 153 8.23 -1.56 12.26
CA THR A 153 7.40 -0.45 11.77
C THR A 153 8.16 0.42 10.77
N ILE A 154 7.46 0.88 9.73
CA ILE A 154 7.89 1.91 8.78
C ILE A 154 7.03 3.14 8.96
N LEU A 155 7.64 4.32 9.04
CA LEU A 155 6.94 5.61 8.96
C LEU A 155 7.38 6.33 7.68
N LEU A 156 6.41 6.63 6.82
CA LEU A 156 6.56 7.34 5.55
C LEU A 156 5.91 8.72 5.63
N ARG A 157 6.49 9.68 4.92
CA ARG A 157 5.85 10.93 4.54
C ARG A 157 6.09 11.19 3.06
N LEU A 158 5.01 11.43 2.33
CA LEU A 158 4.99 11.60 0.89
C LEU A 158 4.28 12.91 0.54
N THR A 159 4.83 13.66 -0.41
CA THR A 159 4.06 14.62 -1.20
C THR A 159 3.55 13.91 -2.44
N VAL A 160 2.27 14.00 -2.76
CA VAL A 160 1.61 13.31 -3.88
C VAL A 160 0.91 14.30 -4.82
N ASP A 161 0.74 13.94 -6.09
CA ASP A 161 -0.16 14.69 -6.98
C ASP A 161 -1.62 14.28 -6.68
N PRO A 162 -2.48 15.17 -6.18
CA PRO A 162 -3.86 14.83 -5.81
C PRO A 162 -4.76 14.44 -7.00
N ALA A 163 -4.30 14.62 -8.25
CA ALA A 163 -5.02 14.18 -9.44
C ALA A 163 -4.68 12.75 -9.89
N THR A 164 -3.49 12.22 -9.54
CA THR A 164 -3.05 10.87 -9.93
C THR A 164 -2.83 9.92 -8.75
N GLY A 165 -2.57 10.46 -7.55
CA GLY A 165 -2.13 9.71 -6.37
C GLY A 165 -0.65 9.28 -6.41
N GLU A 166 0.10 9.68 -7.44
CA GLU A 166 1.53 9.36 -7.56
C GLU A 166 2.36 10.23 -6.61
N SER A 167 3.37 9.66 -5.96
CA SER A 167 4.31 10.44 -5.17
C SER A 167 5.18 11.34 -6.06
N THR A 168 5.41 12.55 -5.59
CA THR A 168 6.27 13.57 -6.21
C THR A 168 7.46 13.93 -5.32
N ALA A 169 7.40 13.60 -4.03
CA ALA A 169 8.53 13.59 -3.10
C ALA A 169 8.35 12.53 -2.00
N VAL A 170 9.46 12.00 -1.49
CA VAL A 170 9.51 11.28 -0.20
C VAL A 170 10.15 12.23 0.81
N ASP A 171 9.34 12.90 1.62
CA ASP A 171 9.76 13.92 2.57
C ASP A 171 10.27 13.33 3.90
N GLY A 172 10.00 12.05 4.14
CA GLY A 172 10.52 11.32 5.30
C GLY A 172 10.33 9.82 5.17
N LEU A 173 11.38 9.09 5.53
CA LEU A 173 11.38 7.64 5.69
C LEU A 173 12.11 7.31 7.00
N ARG A 174 11.43 6.62 7.91
CA ARG A 174 12.03 6.02 9.10
C ARG A 174 11.70 4.53 9.10
N LEU A 175 12.74 3.72 9.16
CA LEU A 175 12.66 2.27 9.16
C LEU A 175 13.11 1.73 10.52
N GLU A 176 12.21 1.08 11.24
CA GLU A 176 12.48 0.37 12.50
C GLU A 176 11.92 -1.05 12.39
N ALA A 177 12.32 -1.74 11.31
CA ALA A 177 11.79 -3.04 10.90
C ALA A 177 12.87 -3.96 10.31
N ASP A 178 12.61 -5.27 10.33
CA ASP A 178 13.38 -6.27 9.60
C ASP A 178 12.82 -6.43 8.18
N VAL A 179 13.71 -6.40 7.19
CA VAL A 179 13.37 -6.23 5.77
C VAL A 179 14.07 -7.27 4.91
N VAL A 180 13.27 -8.03 4.16
CA VAL A 180 13.71 -9.07 3.23
C VAL A 180 13.60 -8.57 1.79
N ASP A 181 14.65 -8.75 1.01
CA ASP A 181 14.63 -8.52 -0.45
C ASP A 181 13.86 -9.65 -1.14
N LEU A 182 12.67 -9.33 -1.65
CA LEU A 182 11.82 -10.32 -2.32
C LEU A 182 12.35 -10.71 -3.70
N CYS A 183 13.20 -9.89 -4.33
CA CYS A 183 13.87 -10.28 -5.57
C CYS A 183 14.87 -11.42 -5.33
N GLY A 184 15.59 -11.38 -4.20
CA GLY A 184 16.45 -12.49 -3.77
C GLY A 184 15.67 -13.78 -3.52
N VAL A 185 14.51 -13.68 -2.87
CA VAL A 185 13.62 -14.84 -2.62
C VAL A 185 13.07 -15.43 -3.94
N LEU A 186 12.68 -14.57 -4.89
CA LEU A 186 12.24 -15.00 -6.22
C LEU A 186 13.38 -15.64 -7.05
N ASP A 187 14.62 -15.16 -6.90
CA ASP A 187 15.80 -15.76 -7.53
C ASP A 187 16.13 -17.15 -6.95
N GLU A 188 15.93 -17.36 -5.65
CA GLU A 188 16.04 -18.69 -5.03
C GLU A 188 14.93 -19.62 -5.55
N ALA A 189 13.68 -19.17 -5.57
CA ALA A 189 12.53 -19.94 -6.08
C ALA A 189 12.63 -20.30 -7.58
N ALA A 190 13.35 -19.51 -8.38
CA ALA A 190 13.63 -19.80 -9.79
C ALA A 190 14.73 -20.87 -10.00
N GLY A 191 15.48 -21.20 -8.95
CA GLY A 191 16.65 -22.10 -9.00
C GLY A 191 16.38 -23.57 -8.64
N ASP A 192 15.21 -23.86 -8.04
CA ASP A 192 14.76 -25.20 -7.61
C ASP A 192 14.02 -26.00 -8.71
#